data_AF-A0A0M3RA44-F1
#
_entry.id   AF-A0A0M3RA44-F1
#
_cell.length_a   1.000
_cell.length_b   1.000
_cell.length_c   1.000
_cell.angle_alpha   90.00
_cell.angle_beta   90.00
_cell.angle_gamma   90.00
#
_symmetry.space_group_name_H-M   'P 1'
#
loop_
_entity.id
_entity.type
_entity.pdbx_description
1 polymer ?
#
loop_
_entity_poly.entity_id
_entity_poly.type
_entity_poly.pdbx_seq_one_letter_code
_entity_poly.pdbx_strand_id
1 'polypeptide(L)'
;MELRSAPPEFPSRFLLLRRTSSKIEVEFFLKERAEKLKSKNLFKKGDRMIIADDYSINLSTMLLKSTFSEYGELHTIVYELNQEVYVKKSPMTILEENILQLGTTYEGIIQATKYLLPGQKMLCVLFSALDRICFFNTTSILRHDNLLLAYSHIAKIAPSGKGSLLTFTNGKQLYVPVFHRILVNRRSHASYVADTFANNYRAIQNGQINPIFMENNDGNDYGDFIQ
;
A
#
# COMPACT_ATOMS: atom_id res chain seq x y z
N MET A 1 39.98 20.05 16.75
CA MET A 1 39.71 19.33 15.49
C MET A 1 39.11 18.00 15.95
N GLU A 2 37.80 17.73 15.91
CA GLU A 2 36.73 18.14 15.00
C GLU A 2 35.45 18.53 15.78
N LEU A 3 34.73 19.52 15.26
CA LEU A 3 33.43 19.98 15.72
C LEU A 3 32.35 18.95 15.31
N ARG A 4 31.59 18.44 16.28
CA ARG A 4 30.34 17.74 16.02
C ARG A 4 29.32 18.77 15.52
N SER A 5 28.88 18.64 14.28
CA SER A 5 27.81 19.47 13.72
C SER A 5 26.49 19.13 14.40
N ALA A 6 25.82 20.17 14.90
CA ALA A 6 24.44 20.10 15.36
C ALA A 6 23.49 19.73 14.19
N PRO A 7 22.37 19.04 14.45
CA PRO A 7 21.35 18.82 13.42
C PRO A 7 20.78 20.17 12.94
N PRO A 8 20.39 20.28 11.66
CA PRO A 8 19.87 21.52 11.12
C PRO A 8 18.57 21.92 11.83
N GLU A 9 18.59 23.12 12.40
CA GLU A 9 17.40 23.78 12.96
C GLU A 9 16.32 23.90 11.88
N PHE A 10 15.14 23.34 12.15
CA PHE A 10 13.96 23.60 11.34
C PHE A 10 13.54 25.06 11.54
N PRO A 11 13.27 25.84 10.47
CA PRO A 11 12.88 27.24 10.62
C PRO A 11 11.56 27.37 11.39
N SER A 12 11.67 27.88 12.61
CA SER A 12 10.65 28.10 13.64
C SER A 12 9.61 29.18 13.31
N ARG A 13 8.99 29.18 12.11
CA ARG A 13 8.09 30.28 11.71
C ARG A 13 6.72 29.97 11.14
N PHE A 14 6.21 28.74 11.22
CA PHE A 14 4.84 28.45 10.76
C PHE A 14 3.95 27.74 11.79
N LEU A 15 4.33 27.82 13.07
CA LEU A 15 3.37 27.77 14.16
C LEU A 15 2.57 29.09 14.14
N LEU A 16 1.46 29.09 13.41
CA LEU A 16 0.23 29.87 13.61
C LEU A 16 -0.48 30.02 12.26
N LEU A 17 -1.47 29.17 12.01
CA LEU A 17 -2.81 29.55 11.54
C LEU A 17 -3.67 28.29 11.40
N ARG A 18 -4.59 28.13 12.34
CA ARG A 18 -5.68 27.15 12.26
C ARG A 18 -6.75 27.65 11.28
N ARG A 19 -7.38 26.66 10.62
CA ARG A 19 -8.72 26.63 10.01
C ARG A 19 -8.88 27.13 8.57
N THR A 20 -9.45 26.20 7.78
CA THR A 20 -10.17 26.35 6.50
C THR A 20 -9.36 26.77 5.29
N SER A 21 -8.57 25.86 4.71
CA SER A 21 -8.13 26.03 3.32
C SER A 21 -9.33 25.86 2.38
N SER A 22 -9.56 26.85 1.54
CA SER A 22 -10.68 26.86 0.59
C SER A 22 -10.46 25.85 -0.53
N LYS A 23 -11.54 25.34 -1.14
CA LYS A 23 -11.48 24.36 -2.25
C LYS A 23 -10.57 24.81 -3.41
N ILE A 24 -10.40 26.12 -3.58
CA ILE A 24 -9.62 26.78 -4.63
C ILE A 24 -8.10 26.65 -4.38
N GLU A 25 -7.65 26.77 -3.12
CA GLU A 25 -6.23 26.66 -2.77
C GLU A 25 -5.71 25.24 -2.96
N VAL A 26 -6.54 24.24 -2.63
CA VAL A 26 -6.23 22.83 -2.87
C VAL A 26 -6.14 22.53 -4.38
N GLU A 27 -7.04 23.08 -5.20
CA GLU A 27 -7.00 22.89 -6.65
C GLU A 27 -5.78 23.53 -7.31
N PHE A 28 -5.39 24.73 -6.88
CA PHE A 28 -4.18 25.40 -7.36
C PHE A 28 -2.92 24.60 -7.03
N PHE A 29 -2.83 24.12 -5.78
CA PHE A 29 -1.71 23.31 -5.32
C PHE A 29 -1.60 21.97 -6.07
N LEU A 30 -2.73 21.29 -6.34
CA LEU A 30 -2.73 20.03 -7.10
C LEU A 30 -2.35 20.24 -8.56
N LYS A 31 -2.73 21.36 -9.19
CA LYS A 31 -2.27 21.70 -10.54
C LYS A 31 -0.76 21.91 -10.59
N GLU A 32 -0.21 22.65 -9.65
CA GLU A 32 1.24 22.91 -9.58
C GLU A 32 2.04 21.62 -9.30
N ARG A 33 1.49 20.71 -8.48
CA ARG A 33 2.09 19.40 -8.21
C ARG A 33 1.99 18.44 -9.40
N ALA A 34 0.87 18.43 -10.12
CA ALA A 34 0.72 17.64 -11.34
C ALA A 34 1.74 18.06 -12.40
N GLU A 35 2.10 19.34 -12.48
CA GLU A 35 3.16 19.85 -13.35
C GLU A 35 4.56 19.41 -12.90
N LYS A 36 4.86 19.47 -11.59
CA LYS A 36 6.13 18.97 -11.03
C LYS A 36 6.28 17.44 -11.06
N LEU A 37 5.19 16.68 -11.11
CA LEU A 37 5.21 15.21 -11.24
C LEU A 37 5.35 14.76 -12.70
N LYS A 38 4.82 15.54 -13.66
CA LYS A 38 5.04 15.35 -15.10
C LYS A 38 6.53 15.44 -15.48
N SER A 39 7.31 16.29 -14.81
CA SER A 39 8.75 16.47 -15.09
C SER A 39 9.65 15.32 -14.59
N LYS A 40 9.13 14.38 -13.78
CA LYS A 40 9.87 13.22 -13.26
C LYS A 40 9.54 11.88 -13.95
N ASN A 41 8.97 11.90 -15.17
CA ASN A 41 8.65 10.69 -15.95
C ASN A 41 7.77 9.65 -15.23
N LEU A 42 7.00 10.05 -14.21
CA LEU A 42 6.21 9.11 -13.42
C LEU A 42 4.76 8.92 -13.91
N PHE A 43 4.22 9.78 -14.79
CA PHE A 43 2.82 9.67 -15.26
C PHE A 43 2.61 10.20 -16.70
N LYS A 44 1.80 9.49 -17.50
CA LYS A 44 1.28 9.97 -18.79
C LYS A 44 0.07 10.89 -18.56
N LYS A 45 -0.06 11.90 -19.43
CA LYS A 45 -1.17 12.86 -19.51
C LYS A 45 -2.51 12.12 -19.69
N GLY A 46 -3.39 12.10 -18.67
CA GLY A 46 -4.74 11.55 -18.81
C GLY A 46 -5.48 11.13 -17.52
N ASP A 47 -4.78 10.91 -16.41
CA ASP A 47 -5.41 10.44 -15.16
C ASP A 47 -6.21 11.54 -14.44
N ARG A 48 -7.45 11.25 -14.05
CA ARG A 48 -8.30 12.13 -13.24
C ARG A 48 -7.95 11.96 -11.76
N MET A 49 -7.66 13.06 -11.07
CA MET A 49 -7.50 13.11 -9.62
C MET A 49 -8.79 13.59 -8.98
N ILE A 50 -9.32 12.83 -8.02
CA ILE A 50 -10.49 13.16 -7.21
C ILE A 50 -10.02 13.52 -5.80
N ILE A 51 -10.66 14.49 -5.17
CA ILE A 51 -10.41 14.84 -3.76
C ILE A 51 -11.58 14.30 -2.95
N ALA A 52 -11.28 13.54 -1.90
CA ALA A 52 -12.27 12.99 -0.99
C ALA A 52 -11.85 13.21 0.48
N ASP A 53 -12.83 13.45 1.35
CA ASP A 53 -12.59 13.54 2.80
C ASP A 53 -12.44 12.16 3.45
N ASP A 54 -13.04 11.14 2.83
CA ASP A 54 -12.96 9.75 3.26
C ASP A 54 -12.74 8.79 2.08
N TYR A 55 -12.35 7.54 2.37
CA TYR A 55 -12.09 6.54 1.35
C TYR A 55 -12.48 5.13 1.79
N SER A 56 -13.25 4.45 0.95
CA SER A 56 -13.57 3.02 1.11
C SER A 56 -12.71 2.17 0.18
N ILE A 57 -11.89 1.29 0.77
CA ILE A 57 -11.10 0.30 0.04
C ILE A 57 -12.05 -0.60 -0.75
N ASN A 58 -11.73 -0.80 -2.03
CA ASN A 58 -12.60 -1.50 -2.97
C ASN A 58 -11.78 -2.31 -4.00
N LEU A 59 -12.47 -3.03 -4.88
CA LEU A 59 -11.87 -3.89 -5.91
C LEU A 59 -11.01 -3.15 -6.96
N SER A 60 -11.06 -1.83 -7.00
CA SER A 60 -10.22 -1.04 -7.90
C SER A 60 -8.97 -0.48 -7.22
N THR A 61 -8.87 -0.57 -5.88
CA THR A 61 -7.76 -0.04 -5.08
C THR A 61 -6.46 -0.81 -5.36
N MET A 62 -5.55 -0.21 -6.13
CA MET A 62 -4.27 -0.84 -6.47
C MET A 62 -3.19 -0.59 -5.41
N LEU A 63 -3.11 0.64 -4.88
CA LEU A 63 -2.16 0.97 -3.81
C LEU A 63 -2.55 2.22 -3.02
N LEU A 64 -2.07 2.28 -1.78
CA LEU A 64 -2.07 3.49 -0.95
C LEU A 64 -0.64 4.02 -0.83
N LYS A 65 -0.46 5.30 -1.13
CA LYS A 65 0.83 5.99 -1.06
C LYS A 65 0.73 7.18 -0.11
N SER A 66 1.62 7.19 0.88
CA SER A 66 1.84 8.33 1.75
C SER A 66 2.26 9.56 0.96
N THR A 67 1.67 10.71 1.28
CA THR A 67 2.11 12.03 0.82
C THR A 67 1.94 13.04 1.94
N PHE A 68 2.70 14.13 1.89
CA PHE A 68 2.53 15.24 2.83
C PHE A 68 1.70 16.37 2.22
N SER A 69 0.86 16.97 3.05
CA SER A 69 0.26 18.29 2.81
C SER A 69 1.33 19.39 2.89
N GLU A 70 0.96 20.61 2.50
CA GLU A 70 1.82 21.78 2.66
C GLU A 70 2.13 22.11 4.13
N TYR A 71 1.25 21.69 5.04
CA TYR A 71 1.42 21.85 6.49
C TYR A 71 2.13 20.66 7.15
N GLY A 72 2.64 19.71 6.36
CA GLY A 72 3.35 18.53 6.87
C GLY A 72 2.45 17.42 7.41
N GLU A 73 1.14 17.49 7.17
CA GLU A 73 0.19 16.45 7.58
C GLU A 73 0.30 15.24 6.63
N LEU A 74 0.25 14.04 7.19
CA LEU A 74 0.34 12.80 6.42
C LEU A 74 -1.01 12.46 5.78
N HIS A 75 -1.08 12.61 4.47
CA HIS A 75 -2.22 12.31 3.62
C HIS A 75 -1.93 11.08 2.73
N THR A 76 -2.92 10.66 1.95
CA THR A 76 -2.81 9.50 1.06
C THR A 76 -3.19 9.86 -0.36
N ILE A 77 -2.41 9.37 -1.32
CA ILE A 77 -2.85 9.21 -2.71
C ILE A 77 -3.18 7.73 -2.89
N VAL A 78 -4.44 7.44 -3.17
CA VAL A 78 -4.90 6.11 -3.54
C VAL A 78 -4.89 6.00 -5.05
N TYR A 79 -4.23 4.97 -5.58
CA TYR A 79 -4.28 4.67 -7.00
C TYR A 79 -5.33 3.60 -7.22
N GLU A 80 -6.34 3.94 -8.01
CA GLU A 80 -7.33 3.00 -8.51
C GLU A 80 -7.05 2.65 -9.98
N LEU A 81 -7.72 1.61 -10.48
CA LEU A 81 -7.55 1.16 -11.87
C LEU A 81 -7.65 2.30 -12.90
N ASN A 82 -8.57 3.23 -12.70
CA ASN A 82 -8.92 4.28 -13.69
C ASN A 82 -8.73 5.71 -13.18
N GLN A 83 -8.38 5.90 -11.91
CA GLN A 83 -8.31 7.22 -11.28
C GLN A 83 -7.34 7.25 -10.10
N GLU A 84 -7.05 8.44 -9.62
CA GLU A 84 -6.35 8.65 -8.36
C GLU A 84 -7.26 9.41 -7.40
N VAL A 85 -7.22 9.05 -6.12
CA VAL A 85 -8.01 9.69 -5.07
C VAL A 85 -7.07 10.26 -4.03
N TYR A 86 -7.11 11.58 -3.85
CA TYR A 86 -6.41 12.28 -2.78
C TYR A 86 -7.31 12.31 -1.53
N VAL A 87 -6.80 11.78 -0.43
CA VAL A 87 -7.52 11.64 0.83
C VAL A 87 -6.74 12.34 1.94
N LYS A 88 -7.42 13.19 2.71
CA LYS A 88 -6.83 13.94 3.85
C LYS A 88 -6.69 13.07 5.11
N LYS A 89 -6.28 11.82 4.93
CA LYS A 89 -6.05 10.82 5.99
C LYS A 89 -4.77 10.05 5.68
N SER A 90 -4.08 9.59 6.71
CA SER A 90 -2.91 8.72 6.54
C SER A 90 -3.32 7.34 6.00
N PRO A 91 -2.42 6.59 5.34
CA PRO A 91 -2.76 5.25 4.87
C PRO A 91 -3.18 4.31 6.00
N MET A 92 -2.59 4.49 7.20
CA MET A 92 -2.94 3.72 8.38
C MET A 92 -4.36 4.03 8.86
N THR A 93 -4.72 5.31 8.92
CA THR A 93 -6.08 5.73 9.30
C THR A 93 -7.12 5.16 8.34
N ILE A 94 -6.86 5.24 7.02
CA ILE A 94 -7.74 4.64 6.01
C ILE A 94 -7.90 3.14 6.25
N LEU A 95 -6.79 2.41 6.47
CA LEU A 95 -6.85 0.97 6.76
C LEU A 95 -7.67 0.67 8.02
N GLU A 96 -7.38 1.33 9.14
CA GLU A 96 -8.04 1.08 10.42
C GLU A 96 -9.54 1.31 10.35
N GLU A 97 -9.97 2.44 9.76
CA GLU A 97 -11.39 2.76 9.60
C GLU A 97 -12.10 1.75 8.70
N ASN A 98 -11.48 1.34 7.59
CA ASN A 98 -12.04 0.34 6.69
C ASN A 98 -12.09 -1.05 7.34
N ILE A 99 -11.06 -1.46 8.08
CA ILE A 99 -11.02 -2.75 8.79
C ILE A 99 -12.06 -2.78 9.91
N LEU A 100 -12.26 -1.67 10.61
CA LEU A 100 -13.27 -1.56 11.66
C LEU A 100 -14.69 -1.79 11.13
N GLN A 101 -14.98 -1.33 9.91
CA GLN A 101 -16.26 -1.58 9.23
C GLN A 101 -16.50 -3.07 8.93
N LEU A 102 -15.46 -3.90 8.92
CA LEU A 102 -15.55 -5.36 8.78
C LEU A 102 -15.78 -6.07 10.12
N GLY A 103 -15.89 -5.34 11.24
CA GLY A 103 -16.09 -5.91 12.57
C GLY A 103 -14.83 -6.48 13.22
N THR A 104 -13.64 -6.05 12.78
CA THR A 104 -12.36 -6.47 13.38
C THR A 104 -11.41 -5.27 13.55
N THR A 105 -10.22 -5.52 14.09
CA THR A 105 -9.17 -4.49 14.24
C THR A 105 -7.97 -4.79 13.35
N TYR A 106 -7.15 -3.78 13.11
CA TYR A 106 -5.88 -3.96 12.41
C TYR A 106 -5.02 -5.03 13.10
N GLU A 107 -4.91 -4.99 14.43
CA GLU A 107 -4.20 -5.99 15.22
C GLU A 107 -4.77 -7.40 15.03
N GLY A 108 -6.10 -7.54 14.96
CA GLY A 108 -6.78 -8.81 14.68
C GLY A 108 -6.36 -9.39 13.32
N ILE A 109 -6.34 -8.56 12.27
CA ILE A 109 -5.85 -8.96 10.93
C ILE A 109 -4.38 -9.39 10.98
N ILE A 110 -3.54 -8.63 11.69
CA ILE A 110 -2.12 -8.94 11.81
C ILE A 110 -1.91 -10.25 12.59
N GLN A 111 -2.67 -10.51 13.64
CA GLN A 111 -2.63 -11.78 14.38
C GLN A 111 -3.04 -12.96 13.52
N ALA A 112 -4.13 -12.84 12.76
CA ALA A 112 -4.58 -13.87 11.82
C ALA A 112 -3.53 -14.16 10.74
N THR A 113 -2.91 -13.11 10.21
CA THR A 113 -1.82 -13.24 9.22
C THR A 113 -0.58 -13.90 9.81
N LYS A 114 -0.22 -13.55 11.05
CA LYS A 114 0.92 -14.14 11.78
C LYS A 114 0.77 -15.64 12.01
N TYR A 115 -0.46 -16.11 12.20
CA TYR A 115 -0.76 -17.53 12.34
C TYR A 115 -0.37 -18.32 11.08
N LEU A 116 -0.63 -17.75 9.88
CA LEU A 116 -0.24 -18.36 8.61
C LEU A 116 1.23 -18.14 8.24
N LEU A 117 1.83 -17.04 8.71
CA LEU A 117 3.19 -16.63 8.40
C LEU A 117 4.06 -16.48 9.67
N PRO A 118 4.30 -17.57 10.42
CA PRO A 118 5.07 -17.50 11.66
C PRO A 118 6.51 -17.02 11.40
N GLY A 119 7.02 -16.17 12.29
CA GLY A 119 8.38 -15.62 12.21
C GLY A 119 8.60 -14.56 11.12
N GLN A 120 7.61 -14.29 10.26
CA GLN A 120 7.73 -13.30 9.21
C GLN A 120 7.59 -11.87 9.74
N LYS A 121 8.43 -10.97 9.21
CA LYS A 121 8.37 -9.52 9.47
C LYS A 121 7.56 -8.84 8.37
N MET A 122 6.96 -7.68 8.68
CA MET A 122 6.15 -6.89 7.72
C MET A 122 5.03 -7.73 7.10
N LEU A 123 4.14 -8.22 7.97
CA LEU A 123 2.98 -9.00 7.59
C LEU A 123 2.07 -8.22 6.64
N CYS A 124 1.40 -8.94 5.75
CA CYS A 124 0.37 -8.38 4.89
C CYS A 124 -0.90 -8.08 5.70
N VAL A 125 -1.75 -7.24 5.13
CA VAL A 125 -3.04 -6.83 5.68
C VAL A 125 -4.13 -7.42 4.80
N LEU A 126 -4.70 -8.53 5.25
CA LEU A 126 -5.83 -9.16 4.57
C LEU A 126 -7.09 -8.33 4.84
N PHE A 127 -7.61 -7.68 3.81
CA PHE A 127 -8.82 -6.86 3.90
C PHE A 127 -10.08 -7.68 3.59
N SER A 128 -10.10 -8.35 2.43
CA SER A 128 -11.18 -9.26 2.04
C SER A 128 -10.61 -10.50 1.38
N ALA A 129 -10.83 -11.67 1.98
CA ALA A 129 -10.37 -12.94 1.43
C ALA A 129 -11.15 -13.32 0.15
N LEU A 130 -12.47 -13.13 0.16
CA LEU A 130 -13.33 -13.45 -0.98
C LEU A 130 -12.99 -12.60 -2.21
N ASP A 131 -12.80 -11.31 -1.99
CA ASP A 131 -12.46 -10.34 -3.04
C ASP A 131 -10.96 -10.32 -3.36
N ARG A 132 -10.16 -11.15 -2.68
CA ARG A 132 -8.69 -11.20 -2.82
C ARG A 132 -8.04 -9.82 -2.65
N ILE A 133 -8.55 -9.02 -1.72
CA ILE A 133 -7.96 -7.73 -1.35
C ILE A 133 -7.02 -7.99 -0.17
N CYS A 134 -5.73 -8.06 -0.47
CA CYS A 134 -4.68 -8.21 0.52
C CYS A 134 -3.52 -7.26 0.19
N PHE A 135 -3.15 -6.41 1.13
CA PHE A 135 -2.09 -5.43 0.97
C PHE A 135 -0.78 -5.93 1.55
N PHE A 136 0.34 -5.65 0.89
CA PHE A 136 1.65 -5.82 1.49
C PHE A 136 2.46 -4.54 1.40
N ASN A 137 3.34 -4.35 2.38
CA ASN A 137 4.16 -3.16 2.51
C ASN A 137 5.44 -3.26 1.66
N THR A 138 5.84 -2.17 1.01
CA THR A 138 7.15 -2.08 0.34
C THR A 138 8.29 -1.79 1.31
N THR A 139 8.01 -1.14 2.44
CA THR A 139 8.97 -0.96 3.53
C THR A 139 8.26 -1.11 4.88
N SER A 140 8.70 -0.42 5.93
CA SER A 140 7.98 -0.40 7.21
C SER A 140 6.79 0.54 7.11
N ILE A 141 5.64 0.16 7.70
CA ILE A 141 4.41 0.97 7.72
C ILE A 141 4.63 2.38 8.31
N LEU A 142 5.61 2.52 9.20
CA LEU A 142 5.96 3.79 9.84
C LEU A 142 6.78 4.73 8.94
N ARG A 143 7.25 4.24 7.79
CA ARG A 143 8.04 5.07 6.87
C ARG A 143 7.14 5.80 5.88
N HIS A 144 7.47 7.05 5.62
CA HIS A 144 6.73 7.89 4.68
C HIS A 144 6.90 7.47 3.20
N ASP A 145 7.95 6.70 2.88
CA ASP A 145 8.17 6.14 1.54
C ASP A 145 7.52 4.77 1.34
N ASN A 146 6.79 4.28 2.35
CA ASN A 146 6.07 3.02 2.26
C ASN A 146 4.89 3.12 1.29
N LEU A 147 4.69 2.04 0.55
CA LEU A 147 3.53 1.81 -0.29
C LEU A 147 2.82 0.57 0.22
N LEU A 148 1.50 0.63 0.34
CA LEU A 148 0.67 -0.54 0.53
C LEU A 148 0.16 -0.97 -0.83
N LEU A 149 0.62 -2.12 -1.30
CA LEU A 149 0.30 -2.63 -2.63
C LEU A 149 -0.72 -3.76 -2.52
N ALA A 150 -1.82 -3.65 -3.24
CA ALA A 150 -2.75 -4.76 -3.40
C ALA A 150 -2.13 -5.83 -4.30
N TYR A 151 -1.92 -7.04 -3.78
CA TYR A 151 -1.19 -8.09 -4.50
C TYR A 151 -1.88 -8.50 -5.81
N SER A 152 -3.21 -8.47 -5.83
CA SER A 152 -4.07 -8.87 -6.93
C SER A 152 -3.99 -7.92 -8.14
N HIS A 153 -3.58 -6.66 -7.92
CA HIS A 153 -3.40 -5.68 -8.99
C HIS A 153 -2.01 -5.68 -9.60
N ILE A 154 -1.05 -6.46 -9.08
CA ILE A 154 0.30 -6.54 -9.65
C ILE A 154 0.31 -7.62 -10.72
N ALA A 155 0.51 -7.25 -11.98
CA ALA A 155 0.70 -8.21 -13.07
C ALA A 155 2.13 -8.77 -13.07
N LYS A 156 3.13 -7.89 -13.01
CA LYS A 156 4.55 -8.26 -13.10
C LYS A 156 5.42 -7.45 -12.15
N ILE A 157 6.47 -8.08 -11.64
CA ILE A 157 7.57 -7.44 -10.93
C ILE A 157 8.83 -7.76 -11.72
N ALA A 158 9.57 -6.75 -12.18
CA ALA A 158 10.85 -6.94 -12.87
C ALA A 158 11.98 -6.26 -12.10
N PRO A 159 13.20 -6.82 -12.07
CA PRO A 159 14.36 -6.11 -11.54
C PRO A 159 14.64 -4.86 -12.38
N SER A 160 15.01 -3.75 -11.72
CA SER A 160 15.32 -2.49 -12.40
C SER A 160 16.36 -1.71 -11.60
N GLY A 161 17.64 -1.80 -12.00
CA GLY A 161 18.74 -1.12 -11.30
C GLY A 161 18.82 -1.50 -9.82
N LYS A 162 18.71 -0.50 -8.93
CA LYS A 162 18.72 -0.68 -7.46
C LYS A 162 17.35 -0.99 -6.86
N GLY A 163 16.34 -1.23 -7.69
CA GLY A 163 14.97 -1.46 -7.26
C GLY A 163 14.24 -2.41 -8.18
N SER A 164 12.93 -2.21 -8.28
CA SER A 164 12.02 -3.04 -9.09
C SER A 164 11.05 -2.16 -9.86
N LEU A 165 10.67 -2.62 -11.04
CA LEU A 165 9.59 -2.07 -11.82
C LEU A 165 8.35 -2.94 -11.65
N LEU A 166 7.32 -2.39 -11.01
CA LEU A 166 6.00 -3.01 -10.92
C LEU A 166 5.21 -2.65 -12.18
N THR A 167 4.53 -3.64 -12.76
CA THR A 167 3.49 -3.44 -13.76
C THR A 167 2.16 -3.88 -13.18
N PHE A 168 1.21 -2.97 -13.11
CA PHE A 168 -0.15 -3.24 -12.64
C PHE A 168 -1.01 -3.87 -13.75
N THR A 169 -2.15 -4.45 -13.38
CA THR A 169 -3.07 -5.11 -14.32
C THR A 169 -3.67 -4.15 -15.36
N ASN A 170 -3.74 -2.85 -15.06
CA ASN A 170 -4.12 -1.82 -16.02
C ASN A 170 -2.96 -1.33 -16.91
N GLY A 171 -1.80 -1.99 -16.85
CA GLY A 171 -0.61 -1.64 -17.62
C GLY A 171 0.20 -0.45 -17.08
N LYS A 172 -0.26 0.24 -16.03
CA LYS A 172 0.54 1.28 -15.37
C LYS A 172 1.80 0.67 -14.75
N GLN A 173 2.87 1.46 -14.71
CA GLN A 173 4.15 1.02 -14.15
C GLN A 173 4.58 1.93 -13.00
N LEU A 174 5.23 1.34 -12.01
CA LEU A 174 5.75 2.05 -10.85
C LEU A 174 7.12 1.50 -10.47
N TYR A 175 8.12 2.38 -10.45
CA TYR A 175 9.43 2.07 -9.88
C TYR A 175 9.34 2.10 -8.35
N VAL A 176 9.83 1.03 -7.71
CA VAL A 176 9.91 0.89 -6.26
C VAL A 176 11.37 0.65 -5.88
N PRO A 177 11.97 1.43 -4.96
CA PRO A 177 13.37 1.30 -4.55
C PRO A 177 13.58 0.13 -3.57
N VAL A 178 13.05 -1.04 -3.92
CA VAL A 178 13.14 -2.28 -3.15
C VAL A 178 13.55 -3.39 -4.10
N PHE A 179 14.46 -4.26 -3.65
CA PHE A 179 14.97 -5.35 -4.48
C PHE A 179 13.85 -6.31 -4.91
N HIS A 180 13.95 -6.77 -6.15
CA HIS A 180 12.99 -7.67 -6.80
C HIS A 180 12.61 -8.86 -5.92
N ARG A 181 13.61 -9.59 -5.40
CA ARG A 181 13.39 -10.76 -4.52
C ARG A 181 12.53 -10.46 -3.30
N ILE A 182 12.65 -9.27 -2.72
CA ILE A 182 11.92 -8.88 -1.52
C ILE A 182 10.45 -8.64 -1.87
N LEU A 183 10.18 -7.94 -2.96
CA LEU A 183 8.81 -7.66 -3.40
C LEU A 183 8.09 -8.91 -3.89
N VAL A 184 8.79 -9.80 -4.62
CA VAL A 184 8.24 -11.10 -5.03
C VAL A 184 7.84 -11.90 -3.79
N ASN A 185 8.73 -12.05 -2.81
CA ASN A 185 8.42 -12.80 -1.60
C ASN A 185 7.22 -12.23 -0.83
N ARG A 186 7.14 -10.90 -0.67
CA ARG A 186 6.00 -10.26 0.01
C ARG A 186 4.69 -10.39 -0.76
N ARG A 187 4.74 -10.32 -2.10
CA ARG A 187 3.57 -10.58 -2.94
C ARG A 187 3.11 -12.04 -2.79
N SER A 188 4.04 -13.00 -2.77
CA SER A 188 3.71 -14.42 -2.57
C SER A 188 3.07 -14.67 -1.20
N HIS A 189 3.62 -14.09 -0.13
CA HIS A 189 3.01 -14.14 1.20
C HIS A 189 1.58 -13.58 1.21
N ALA A 190 1.35 -12.43 0.57
CA ALA A 190 0.03 -11.82 0.48
C ALA A 190 -0.96 -12.71 -0.30
N SER A 191 -0.51 -13.34 -1.39
CA SER A 191 -1.31 -14.31 -2.15
C SER A 191 -1.66 -15.53 -1.32
N TYR A 192 -0.66 -16.16 -0.69
CA TYR A 192 -0.84 -17.34 0.15
C TYR A 192 -1.88 -17.11 1.26
N VAL A 193 -1.77 -15.98 1.96
CA VAL A 193 -2.73 -15.61 3.01
C VAL A 193 -4.13 -15.43 2.44
N ALA A 194 -4.27 -14.67 1.35
CA ALA A 194 -5.57 -14.43 0.72
C ALA A 194 -6.21 -15.74 0.22
N ASP A 195 -5.45 -16.59 -0.46
CA ASP A 195 -5.92 -17.86 -1.00
C ASP A 195 -6.34 -18.83 0.11
N THR A 196 -5.53 -18.95 1.17
CA THR A 196 -5.83 -19.82 2.32
C THR A 196 -7.12 -19.41 3.02
N PHE A 197 -7.28 -18.13 3.36
CA PHE A 197 -8.50 -17.66 4.00
C PHE A 197 -9.72 -17.74 3.08
N ALA A 198 -9.55 -17.50 1.78
CA ALA A 198 -10.64 -17.63 0.81
C ALA A 198 -11.13 -19.08 0.72
N ASN A 199 -10.23 -20.05 0.73
CA ASN A 199 -10.57 -21.47 0.69
C ASN A 199 -11.22 -21.94 1.99
N ASN A 200 -10.73 -21.49 3.15
CA ASN A 200 -11.39 -21.74 4.43
C ASN A 200 -12.81 -21.20 4.45
N TYR A 201 -13.03 -19.98 3.94
CA TYR A 201 -14.37 -19.42 3.88
C TYR A 201 -15.30 -20.23 2.97
N ARG A 202 -14.82 -20.63 1.78
CA ARG A 202 -15.58 -21.50 0.87
C ARG A 202 -15.88 -22.87 1.47
N ALA A 203 -14.93 -23.47 2.19
CA ALA A 203 -15.11 -24.75 2.87
C ALA A 203 -16.23 -24.66 3.92
N ILE A 204 -16.21 -23.61 4.75
CA ILE A 204 -17.25 -23.35 5.75
C ILE A 204 -18.62 -23.18 5.08
N GLN A 205 -18.71 -22.40 4.00
CA GLN A 205 -19.96 -22.25 3.24
C GLN A 205 -20.48 -23.56 2.66
N ASN A 206 -19.59 -24.49 2.31
CA ASN A 206 -19.92 -25.83 1.81
C ASN A 206 -20.15 -26.86 2.94
N GLY A 207 -20.21 -26.43 4.21
CA GLY A 207 -20.45 -27.31 5.36
C GLY A 207 -19.22 -28.11 5.82
N GLN A 208 -18.02 -27.78 5.34
CA GLN A 208 -16.77 -28.36 5.80
C GLN A 208 -16.21 -27.53 6.96
N ILE A 209 -16.13 -28.12 8.16
CA ILE A 209 -15.81 -27.41 9.42
C ILE A 209 -14.29 -27.28 9.65
N ASN A 210 -13.47 -28.05 8.92
CA ASN A 210 -12.03 -28.06 9.12
C ASN A 210 -11.34 -27.03 8.21
N PRO A 211 -10.47 -26.15 8.75
CA PRO A 211 -9.66 -25.26 7.93
C PRO A 211 -8.75 -26.07 7.00
N ILE A 212 -8.77 -25.73 5.72
CA ILE A 212 -7.88 -26.28 4.71
C ILE A 212 -6.59 -25.46 4.79
N PHE A 213 -5.61 -26.01 5.49
CA PHE A 213 -4.25 -25.50 5.37
C PHE A 213 -3.71 -25.95 4.02
N MET A 214 -3.39 -24.98 3.16
CA MET A 214 -2.51 -25.25 2.03
C MET A 214 -1.19 -25.71 2.63
N GLU A 215 -0.89 -27.01 2.60
CA GLU A 215 0.44 -27.51 2.96
C GLU A 215 1.43 -26.77 2.08
N ASN A 216 2.31 -26.00 2.70
CA ASN A 216 3.50 -25.50 2.03
C ASN A 216 4.33 -26.74 1.70
N ASN A 217 4.18 -27.27 0.48
CA ASN A 217 5.21 -28.11 -0.09
C ASN A 217 6.49 -27.27 -0.12
N ASP A 218 7.37 -27.63 0.80
CA ASP A 218 8.79 -27.34 0.86
C ASP A 218 9.18 -25.89 1.17
N GLY A 219 9.82 -25.75 2.34
CA GLY A 219 10.51 -24.55 2.79
C GLY A 219 11.74 -24.16 1.96
N ASN A 220 11.66 -24.22 0.63
CA ASN A 220 12.64 -23.64 -0.29
C ASN A 220 12.12 -23.40 -1.73
N ASP A 221 10.84 -23.60 -2.05
CA ASP A 221 10.39 -23.51 -3.46
C ASP A 221 9.82 -22.15 -3.88
N TYR A 222 10.61 -21.09 -3.65
CA TYR A 222 10.48 -19.83 -4.40
C TYR A 222 11.66 -19.63 -5.37
N GLY A 223 12.46 -20.69 -5.59
CA GLY A 223 13.66 -20.70 -6.42
C GLY A 223 13.44 -21.10 -7.88
N ASP A 224 12.38 -21.85 -8.21
CA ASP A 224 12.33 -22.58 -9.49
C ASP A 224 11.42 -21.98 -10.57
N PHE A 225 11.10 -20.68 -10.49
CA PHE A 225 10.55 -19.93 -11.63
C PHE A 225 11.60 -19.05 -12.34
N ILE A 226 12.84 -19.52 -12.43
CA ILE A 226 13.85 -18.99 -13.35
C ILE A 226 14.54 -20.14 -14.09
N GLN A 227 13.93 -20.54 -15.21
CA GLN A 227 14.67 -20.93 -16.42
C GLN A 227 14.15 -20.10 -17.59
#